data_AF-A0AB37MPA8-F1
#
_entry.id   AF-A0AB37MPA8-F1
#
_cell.length_a   1.000
_cell.length_b   1.000
_cell.length_c   1.000
_cell.angle_alpha   90.00
_cell.angle_beta   90.00
_cell.angle_gamma   90.00
#
_symmetry.space_group_name_H-M   'P 1'
#
loop_
_entity.id
_entity.type
_entity.pdbx_description
1 polymer ?
#
loop_
_entity_poly.entity_id
_entity_poly.type
_entity_poly.pdbx_seq_one_letter_code
_entity_poly.pdbx_strand_id
1 'polypeptide(L)' 'FKFFGSTICYAHLQASGFINDHLTDCICRKG' A
#
# COMPACT_ATOMS: atom_id res chain seq x y z
N PHE A 1 17.99 7.44 4.91
CA PHE A 1 16.81 7.48 4.02
C PHE A 1 16.80 8.81 3.27
N LYS A 2 17.16 8.81 1.99
CA LYS A 2 16.96 9.96 1.07
C LYS A 2 15.92 9.52 0.04
N PHE A 3 15.11 10.45 -0.47
CA PHE A 3 13.97 10.19 -1.38
C PHE A 3 12.82 9.40 -0.73
N PHE A 4 12.44 9.73 0.50
CA PHE A 4 11.23 9.18 1.15
C PHE A 4 10.18 10.30 1.26
N GLY A 5 9.60 10.67 0.10
CA GLY A 5 8.44 11.54 0.07
C GLY A 5 7.17 10.79 0.49
N SER A 6 6.10 11.51 0.81
CA SER A 6 4.83 10.93 1.27
C SER A 6 4.28 9.85 0.32
N THR A 7 4.40 10.04 -0.99
CA THR A 7 4.01 9.06 -2.01
C THR A 7 4.80 7.75 -1.89
N ILE A 8 6.10 7.83 -1.63
CA ILE A 8 6.98 6.67 -1.51
C ILE A 8 6.69 5.93 -0.19
N CYS A 9 6.45 6.67 0.90
CA CYS A 9 5.99 6.08 2.16
C CYS A 9 4.70 5.31 1.96
N TYR A 10 3.72 5.90 1.28
CA TYR A 10 2.41 5.29 1.06
C TYR A 10 2.51 4.02 0.22
N ALA A 11 3.22 4.07 -0.92
CA ALA A 11 3.44 2.90 -1.77
C ALA A 11 4.19 1.78 -1.03
N HIS A 12 5.16 2.13 -0.17
CA HIS A 12 5.85 1.15 0.66
C HIS A 12 4.90 0.46 1.64
N LEU A 13 4.05 1.23 2.34
CA LEU A 13 3.08 0.68 3.28
C LEU A 13 2.02 -0.20 2.59
N GLN A 14 1.60 0.17 1.37
CA GLN A 14 0.74 -0.67 0.54
C GLN A 14 1.43 -2.00 0.17
N ALA A 15 2.65 -1.94 -0.34
CA ALA A 15 3.39 -3.14 -0.81
C ALA A 15 3.80 -4.08 0.33
N SER A 16 4.13 -3.54 1.50
CA SER A 16 4.46 -4.32 2.71
C SER A 16 3.22 -4.86 3.44
N GLY A 17 2.00 -4.53 2.97
CA GLY A 17 0.76 -5.04 3.53
C GLY A 17 0.28 -4.34 4.81
N PHE A 18 0.88 -3.20 5.17
CA PHE A 18 0.38 -2.35 6.26
C PHE A 18 -0.89 -1.60 5.87
N ILE A 19 -1.07 -1.31 4.58
CA ILE A 19 -2.27 -0.70 4.01
C ILE A 19 -2.88 -1.66 3.00
N ASN A 20 -4.10 -2.11 3.28
CA ASN A 20 -4.88 -2.95 2.37
C ASN A 20 -5.75 -2.07 1.47
N ASP A 21 -5.13 -1.50 0.44
CA ASP A 21 -5.80 -0.67 -0.56
C ASP A 21 -6.14 -1.44 -1.83
N HIS A 22 -6.43 -2.73 -1.69
CA HIS A 22 -6.98 -3.50 -2.80
C HIS A 22 -8.39 -2.99 -3.14
N LEU A 23 -8.68 -2.88 -4.44
CA LEU A 23 -10.01 -2.54 -4.96
C LEU A 23 -11.09 -3.46 -4.34
N THR A 24 -12.31 -2.96 -4.21
CA THR A 24 -13.43 -3.74 -3.59
C THR A 24 -13.73 -5.04 -4.33
N ASP A 25 -13.52 -5.07 -5.65
CA ASP A 25 -13.70 -6.25 -6.50
C ASP A 25 -12.46 -7.16 -6.56
N CYS A 26 -11.35 -6.74 -5.95
CA CYS A 26 -10.10 -7.51 -6.02
C CYS A 26 -10.24 -8.83 -5.26
N ILE A 27 -10.03 -9.95 -5.96
CA ILE A 27 -10.05 -11.31 -5.39
C ILE A 27 -9.07 -11.50 -4.22
N CYS A 28 -8.04 -10.65 -4.12
CA CYS A 28 -7.02 -10.70 -3.07
C CYS A 28 -7.32 -9.77 -1.89
N ARG A 29 -8.37 -8.93 -1.98
CA ARG A 29 -8.73 -8.02 -0.89
C ARG A 29 -9.16 -8.83 0.32
N LYS A 30 -8.39 -8.74 1.40
CA LYS A 30 -8.75 -9.36 2.67
C LYS A 30 -9.77 -8.46 3.38
N GLY A 31 -10.97 -8.98 3.63
CA GLY A 31 -11.99 -8.33 4.44
C GLY A 31 -11.66 -8.37 5.92
#